data_AF-A0A2W4LTU3-F1
#
_entry.id   AF-A0A2W4LTU3-F1
#
_cell.length_a   1.000
_cell.length_b   1.000
_cell.length_c   1.000
_cell.angle_alpha   90.00
_cell.angle_beta   90.00
_cell.angle_gamma   90.00
#
_symmetry.space_group_name_H-M   'P 1'
#
loop_
_entity.id
_entity.type
_entity.pdbx_description
1 polymer ?
#
loop_
_entity_poly.entity_id
_entity_poly.type
_entity_poly.pdbx_seq_one_letter_code
_entity_poly.pdbx_strand_id
1 'polypeptide(L)'
;EKMSAALTRRSATFLFVLSFVAVYREVFETILFYAAMWNEQDSSAILAGLGLGLAVLAVIAFALLRLGTRLPIGQFFRFSSILIAVLAVVLVGKGVAALQEAGWISQALAAVPQIEWLGLYPTWQSILAQIAVAAIAVLGFVANARGAKAMPSAHERPRGNA
;
A
#
# COMPACT_ATOMS: atom_id res chain seq x y z
N GLU A 1 -27.47 -17.89 3.55
CA GLU A 1 -27.71 -16.58 2.87
C GLU A 1 -27.35 -15.34 3.69
N LYS A 2 -27.81 -15.17 4.94
CA LYS A 2 -27.48 -13.97 5.76
C LYS A 2 -25.97 -13.74 6.03
N MET A 3 -25.17 -14.81 6.09
CA MET A 3 -23.72 -14.73 6.28
C MET A 3 -22.97 -14.25 5.01
N SER A 4 -23.48 -14.60 3.82
CA SER A 4 -22.94 -14.12 2.53
C SER A 4 -23.26 -12.63 2.32
N ALA A 5 -24.49 -12.20 2.64
CA ALA A 5 -24.86 -10.79 2.58
C ALA A 5 -24.05 -9.90 3.55
N ALA A 6 -23.74 -10.40 4.76
CA ALA A 6 -22.93 -9.67 5.76
C ALA A 6 -21.45 -9.57 5.37
N LEU A 7 -20.87 -10.63 4.80
CA LEU A 7 -19.51 -10.61 4.23
C LEU A 7 -19.41 -9.63 3.06
N THR A 8 -20.40 -9.62 2.16
CA THR A 8 -20.43 -8.72 1.00
C THR A 8 -20.58 -7.25 1.39
N ARG A 9 -21.45 -6.93 2.37
CA ARG A 9 -21.68 -5.53 2.78
C ARG A 9 -20.49 -4.93 3.52
N ARG A 10 -19.84 -5.70 4.42
CA ARG A 10 -18.64 -5.27 5.15
C ARG A 10 -17.42 -5.15 4.23
N SER A 11 -17.29 -6.06 3.26
CA SER A 11 -16.24 -6.01 2.24
C SER A 11 -16.42 -4.82 1.29
N ALA A 12 -17.65 -4.52 0.85
CA ALA A 12 -17.91 -3.38 -0.03
C ALA A 12 -17.56 -2.03 0.63
N THR A 13 -17.92 -1.82 1.90
CA THR A 13 -17.52 -0.59 2.63
C THR A 13 -16.01 -0.49 2.79
N PHE A 14 -15.33 -1.59 3.11
CA PHE A 14 -13.87 -1.61 3.20
C PHE A 14 -13.21 -1.27 1.85
N LEU A 15 -13.65 -1.91 0.76
CA LEU A 15 -13.14 -1.65 -0.59
C LEU A 15 -13.41 -0.21 -1.03
N PHE A 16 -14.57 0.34 -0.68
CA PHE A 16 -14.89 1.74 -0.94
C PHE A 16 -13.93 2.68 -0.20
N VAL A 17 -13.75 2.51 1.11
CA VAL A 17 -12.83 3.34 1.92
C VAL A 17 -11.40 3.19 1.42
N LEU A 18 -10.95 1.96 1.14
CA LEU A 18 -9.61 1.69 0.62
C LEU A 18 -9.38 2.40 -0.72
N SER A 19 -10.32 2.30 -1.65
CA SER A 19 -10.24 2.95 -2.95
C SER A 19 -10.29 4.48 -2.82
N PHE A 20 -11.15 4.99 -1.95
CA PHE A 20 -11.25 6.43 -1.69
C PHE A 20 -9.95 7.00 -1.10
N VAL A 21 -9.40 6.38 -0.05
CA VAL A 21 -8.14 6.82 0.58
C VAL A 21 -6.97 6.72 -0.40
N ALA A 22 -6.91 5.65 -1.19
CA ALA A 22 -5.88 5.50 -2.21
C ALA A 22 -5.95 6.63 -3.24
N VAL A 23 -7.12 6.87 -3.86
CA VAL A 23 -7.28 7.95 -4.85
C VAL A 23 -7.01 9.32 -4.22
N TYR A 24 -7.54 9.58 -3.02
CA TYR A 24 -7.32 10.84 -2.31
C TYR A 24 -5.83 11.08 -2.08
N ARG A 25 -5.07 10.09 -1.62
CA ARG A 25 -3.63 10.20 -1.38
C ARG A 25 -2.88 10.55 -2.66
N GLU A 26 -3.12 9.83 -3.75
CA GLU A 26 -2.41 10.05 -5.02
C GLU A 26 -2.73 11.45 -5.58
N VAL A 27 -4.00 11.88 -5.51
CA VAL A 27 -4.41 13.22 -5.93
C VAL A 27 -3.77 14.29 -5.05
N PHE A 28 -3.74 14.10 -3.73
CA PHE A 28 -3.12 15.03 -2.80
C PHE A 28 -1.63 15.19 -3.04
N GLU A 29 -0.90 14.08 -3.19
CA GLU A 29 0.54 14.06 -3.50
C GLU A 29 0.81 14.76 -4.84
N THR A 30 -0.01 14.49 -5.85
CA THR A 30 0.09 15.15 -7.17
C THR A 30 -0.12 16.66 -7.05
N ILE A 31 -1.17 17.11 -6.36
CA ILE A 31 -1.46 18.55 -6.19
C ILE A 31 -0.31 19.23 -5.44
N LEU A 32 0.16 18.66 -4.34
CA LEU A 32 1.28 19.23 -3.58
C LEU A 32 2.57 19.29 -4.40
N PHE A 33 2.85 18.25 -5.19
CA PHE A 33 4.01 18.23 -6.08
C PHE A 33 3.94 19.33 -7.14
N TYR A 34 2.79 19.48 -7.81
CA TYR A 34 2.60 20.57 -8.78
C TYR A 34 2.64 21.95 -8.14
N ALA A 35 2.06 22.10 -6.94
CA ALA A 35 2.12 23.36 -6.20
C ALA A 35 3.55 23.73 -5.80
N ALA A 36 4.35 22.76 -5.35
CA ALA A 36 5.75 22.97 -5.00
C ALA A 36 6.64 23.24 -6.22
N MET A 37 6.31 22.66 -7.38
CA MET A 37 7.06 22.84 -8.62
C MET A 37 6.65 24.10 -9.39
N TRP A 38 5.51 24.72 -9.08
CA TRP A 38 4.98 25.84 -9.85
C TRP A 38 5.94 27.04 -9.87
N ASN A 39 6.32 27.46 -11.07
CA ASN A 39 7.17 28.61 -11.31
C ASN A 39 6.65 29.36 -12.56
N GLU A 40 6.52 30.68 -12.49
CA GLU A 40 5.99 31.50 -13.59
C GLU A 40 6.82 31.38 -14.87
N GLN A 41 8.16 31.27 -14.76
CA GLN A 41 9.03 31.10 -15.93
C GLN A 41 8.82 29.76 -16.66
N ASP A 42 8.50 28.69 -15.93
CA ASP A 42 8.45 27.32 -16.45
C ASP A 42 7.02 26.75 -16.54
N SER A 43 6.00 27.59 -16.31
CA SER A 43 4.59 27.15 -16.25
C SER A 43 4.14 26.39 -17.49
N SER A 44 4.63 26.74 -18.68
CA SER A 44 4.31 26.05 -19.93
C SER A 44 4.89 24.63 -19.99
N ALA A 45 6.13 24.44 -19.53
CA ALA A 45 6.79 23.15 -19.46
C ALA A 45 6.13 22.23 -18.43
N ILE A 46 5.74 22.79 -17.28
CA ILE A 46 5.01 22.07 -16.21
C ILE A 46 3.67 21.55 -16.73
N LEU A 47 2.90 22.40 -17.43
CA LEU A 47 1.62 22.01 -18.02
C LEU A 47 1.77 20.99 -19.16
N ALA A 48 2.82 21.13 -19.98
CA ALA A 48 3.13 20.14 -21.01
C ALA A 48 3.47 18.76 -20.41
N GLY A 49 4.26 18.75 -19.33
CA GLY A 49 4.56 17.54 -18.56
C GLY A 49 3.31 16.89 -17.95
N LEU A 50 2.40 17.70 -17.39
CA LEU A 50 1.09 17.22 -16.92
C LEU A 50 0.27 16.57 -18.03
N GLY A 51 0.17 17.23 -19.19
CA GLY A 51 -0.56 16.70 -20.35
C GLY A 51 0.02 15.37 -20.84
N LEU A 52 1.35 15.27 -20.93
CA LEU A 52 2.04 14.04 -21.31
C LEU A 52 1.80 12.92 -20.27
N GLY A 53 1.92 13.23 -18.99
CA GLY A 53 1.68 12.29 -17.89
C GLY A 53 0.25 11.73 -17.92
N LEU A 54 -0.76 12.59 -18.12
CA LEU A 54 -2.16 12.19 -18.25
C LEU A 54 -2.36 11.27 -19.47
N ALA A 55 -1.74 11.57 -20.60
CA ALA A 55 -1.83 10.73 -21.80
C ALA A 55 -1.23 9.33 -21.55
N VAL A 56 -0.05 9.26 -20.93
CA VAL A 56 0.60 7.99 -20.57
C VAL A 56 -0.25 7.19 -19.58
N LEU A 57 -0.78 7.84 -18.53
CA LEU A 57 -1.65 7.19 -17.56
C LEU A 57 -2.93 6.66 -18.21
N ALA A 58 -3.54 7.40 -19.14
CA ALA A 58 -4.71 6.92 -19.87
C ALA A 58 -4.42 5.67 -20.70
N VAL A 59 -3.26 5.61 -21.36
CA VAL A 59 -2.80 4.42 -22.10
C VAL A 59 -2.59 3.24 -21.15
N ILE A 60 -1.92 3.45 -20.01
CA ILE A 60 -1.70 2.40 -19.00
C ILE A 60 -3.04 1.90 -18.44
N ALA A 61 -3.94 2.81 -18.07
CA ALA A 61 -5.27 2.47 -17.57
C ALA A 61 -6.05 1.64 -18.60
N PHE A 62 -6.04 2.04 -19.88
CA PHE A 62 -6.67 1.27 -20.95
C PHE A 62 -6.04 -0.12 -21.11
N ALA A 63 -4.72 -0.23 -21.06
CA ALA A 63 -4.02 -1.51 -21.13
C ALA A 63 -4.38 -2.42 -19.95
N LEU A 64 -4.44 -1.88 -18.71
CA LEU A 64 -4.85 -2.62 -17.52
C LEU A 64 -6.31 -3.11 -17.62
N LEU A 65 -7.23 -2.26 -18.09
CA LEU A 65 -8.62 -2.64 -18.30
C LEU A 65 -8.76 -3.75 -19.35
N ARG A 66 -7.96 -3.70 -20.42
CA ARG A 66 -8.00 -4.72 -21.49
C ARG A 66 -7.33 -6.04 -21.07
N LEU A 67 -6.24 -5.99 -20.29
CA LEU A 67 -5.48 -7.15 -19.85
C LEU A 67 -6.03 -7.80 -18.56
N GLY A 68 -6.92 -7.10 -17.85
CA GLY A 68 -7.51 -7.53 -16.58
C GLY A 68 -8.20 -8.91 -16.62
N THR A 69 -8.65 -9.35 -17.79
CA THR A 69 -9.27 -10.69 -17.97
C THR A 69 -8.27 -11.85 -17.97
N ARG A 70 -6.97 -11.60 -18.14
CA ARG A 70 -5.91 -12.64 -18.20
C ARG A 70 -4.93 -12.61 -17.03
N LEU A 71 -5.07 -11.67 -16.10
CA LEU A 71 -4.15 -11.54 -14.98
C LEU A 71 -4.48 -12.58 -13.89
N PRO A 72 -3.51 -13.41 -13.46
CA PRO A 72 -3.69 -14.31 -12.33
C PRO A 72 -3.82 -13.48 -11.04
N ILE A 73 -5.05 -13.13 -10.69
CA ILE A 73 -5.42 -12.25 -9.57
C ILE A 73 -4.70 -12.66 -8.26
N GLY A 74 -4.61 -13.98 -8.00
CA GLY A 74 -3.91 -14.48 -6.80
C GLY A 74 -2.42 -14.16 -6.75
N GLN A 75 -1.70 -14.18 -7.88
CA GLN A 75 -0.28 -13.83 -7.92
C GLN A 75 -0.09 -12.32 -7.78
N PHE A 76 -0.91 -11.53 -8.49
CA PHE A 76 -0.88 -10.07 -8.41
C PHE A 76 -1.09 -9.56 -6.98
N PHE A 77 -2.11 -10.05 -6.28
CA PHE A 77 -2.37 -9.66 -4.91
C PHE A 77 -1.26 -10.05 -3.95
N ARG A 78 -0.59 -11.19 -4.18
CA ARG A 78 0.54 -11.63 -3.35
C ARG A 78 1.74 -10.69 -3.48
N PHE A 79 2.14 -10.35 -4.70
CA PHE A 79 3.22 -9.39 -4.92
C PHE A 79 2.85 -7.99 -4.43
N SER A 80 1.63 -7.53 -4.74
CA SER A 80 1.13 -6.23 -4.30
C SER A 80 1.09 -6.10 -2.77
N SER A 81 0.66 -7.15 -2.06
CA SER A 81 0.60 -7.15 -0.60
C SER A 81 2.00 -7.07 0.04
N ILE A 82 3.00 -7.76 -0.53
CA ILE A 82 4.40 -7.66 -0.08
C ILE A 82 4.93 -6.25 -0.33
N LEU A 83 4.67 -5.69 -1.51
CA LEU A 83 5.09 -4.33 -1.87
C LEU A 83 4.48 -3.29 -0.92
N ILE A 84 3.18 -3.37 -0.65
CA ILE A 84 2.48 -2.47 0.27
C ILE A 84 3.06 -2.59 1.69
N ALA A 85 3.38 -3.81 2.15
CA ALA A 85 3.99 -4.02 3.46
C ALA A 85 5.38 -3.37 3.56
N VAL A 86 6.21 -3.52 2.53
CA VAL A 86 7.52 -2.83 2.47
C VAL A 86 7.34 -1.32 2.47
N LEU A 87 6.43 -0.80 1.64
CA LEU A 87 6.14 0.63 1.59
C LEU A 87 5.62 1.18 2.91
N ALA A 88 4.81 0.42 3.66
CA ALA A 88 4.34 0.83 4.98
C ALA A 88 5.50 1.03 5.98
N VAL A 89 6.52 0.16 5.94
CA VAL A 89 7.73 0.29 6.77
C VAL A 89 8.55 1.51 6.35
N VAL A 90 8.69 1.77 5.05
CA VAL A 90 9.40 2.96 4.57
C VAL A 90 8.65 4.25 4.96
N LEU A 91 7.33 4.28 4.77
CA LEU A 91 6.49 5.45 5.02
C LEU A 91 6.39 5.81 6.50
N VAL A 92 6.36 4.83 7.42
CA VAL A 92 6.35 5.14 8.85
C VAL A 92 7.67 5.80 9.28
N GLY A 93 8.81 5.38 8.71
CA GLY A 93 10.11 6.01 8.96
C GLY A 93 10.14 7.46 8.49
N LYS A 94 9.70 7.71 7.24
CA LYS A 94 9.56 9.08 6.69
C LYS A 94 8.56 9.93 7.47
N GLY A 95 7.44 9.35 7.90
CA GLY A 95 6.43 10.05 8.69
C GLY A 95 6.94 10.48 10.07
N VAL A 96 7.68 9.62 10.77
CA VAL A 96 8.30 9.98 12.05
C VAL A 96 9.36 11.06 11.86
N ALA A 97 10.17 10.97 10.80
CA ALA A 97 11.15 12.01 10.49
C ALA A 97 10.48 13.36 10.19
N ALA A 98 9.42 13.39 9.40
CA ALA A 98 8.65 14.61 9.14
C ALA A 98 8.08 15.24 10.42
N LEU A 99 7.62 14.41 11.38
CA LEU A 99 7.15 14.90 12.69
C LEU A 99 8.30 15.42 13.57
N GLN A 100 9.50 14.86 13.43
CA GLN A 100 10.71 15.35 14.09
C GLN A 100 11.19 16.67 13.49
N GLU A 101 11.11 16.83 12.16
CA GLU A 101 11.39 18.08 11.44
C GLU A 101 10.37 19.18 11.78
N ALA A 102 9.10 18.81 11.98
CA ALA A 102 8.05 19.71 12.46
C ALA A 102 8.20 20.07 13.96
N GLY A 103 9.14 19.46 14.68
CA GLY A 103 9.39 19.72 16.10
C GLY A 103 8.37 19.09 17.06
N TRP A 104 7.50 18.20 16.59
CA TRP A 104 6.45 17.58 17.41
C TRP A 104 6.95 16.36 18.21
N ILE A 105 8.01 15.70 17.73
CA ILE A 105 8.62 14.52 18.36
C ILE A 105 10.09 14.82 18.65
N SER A 106 10.57 14.41 19.84
CA SER A 106 11.98 14.54 20.20
C SER A 106 12.88 13.63 19.35
N GLN A 107 14.12 14.08 19.14
CA GLN A 107 15.10 13.37 18.33
C GLN A 107 16.12 12.70 19.26
N ALA A 108 16.07 11.39 19.38
CA ALA A 108 17.10 10.62 20.10
C ALA A 108 18.02 9.98 19.06
N LEU A 109 19.22 10.57 18.89
CA LEU A 109 20.17 10.13 17.88
C LEU A 109 20.60 8.68 18.10
N ALA A 110 20.60 7.91 17.02
CA ALA A 110 21.07 6.53 16.98
C ALA A 110 22.28 6.43 16.04
N ALA A 111 23.23 5.53 16.36
CA ALA A 111 24.41 5.28 15.55
C ALA A 111 24.09 4.37 14.34
N VAL A 112 23.14 4.80 13.51
CA VAL A 112 22.66 4.07 12.32
C VAL A 112 22.82 4.97 11.09
N PRO A 113 23.26 4.44 9.93
CA PRO A 113 23.38 5.23 8.71
C PRO A 113 22.01 5.74 8.23
N GLN A 114 21.99 6.97 7.72
CA GLN A 114 20.81 7.53 7.08
C GLN A 114 20.66 6.95 5.65
N ILE A 115 19.50 6.37 5.36
CA ILE A 115 19.14 5.86 4.04
C ILE A 115 17.74 6.36 3.68
N GLU A 116 17.68 7.46 2.93
CA GLU A 116 16.45 8.19 2.62
C GLU A 116 15.42 7.34 1.85
N TRP A 117 15.87 6.53 0.90
CA TRP A 117 15.01 5.66 0.10
C TRP A 117 14.30 4.58 0.93
N LEU A 118 14.96 4.10 2.00
CA LEU A 118 14.38 3.14 2.95
C LEU A 118 13.63 3.83 4.11
N GLY A 119 13.61 5.17 4.14
CA GLY A 119 13.04 5.92 5.27
C GLY A 119 13.79 5.68 6.58
N LEU A 120 15.06 5.27 6.50
CA LEU A 120 15.93 5.03 7.65
C LEU A 120 16.58 6.36 8.04
N TYR A 121 16.16 6.88 9.19
CA TYR A 121 16.73 8.09 9.79
C TYR A 121 17.52 7.71 11.05
N PRO A 122 18.57 8.46 11.41
CA PRO A 122 19.45 8.15 12.54
C PRO A 122 18.77 8.48 13.89
N THR A 123 17.53 8.03 14.11
CA THR A 123 16.76 8.28 15.33
C THR A 123 16.10 7.02 15.87
N TRP A 124 16.12 6.82 17.19
CA TRP A 124 15.50 5.63 17.81
C TRP A 124 13.99 5.54 17.57
N GLN A 125 13.31 6.68 17.55
CA GLN A 125 11.86 6.75 17.32
C GLN A 125 11.48 6.20 15.95
N SER A 126 12.21 6.56 14.89
CA SER A 126 11.93 6.09 13.53
C SER A 126 12.23 4.60 13.40
N ILE A 127 13.38 4.13 13.91
CA ILE A 127 13.78 2.73 13.88
C ILE A 127 12.76 1.85 14.62
N LEU A 128 12.36 2.25 15.84
CA LEU A 128 11.38 1.50 16.62
C LEU A 128 10.02 1.45 15.93
N ALA A 129 9.58 2.56 15.32
CA ALA A 129 8.33 2.58 14.55
C ALA A 129 8.39 1.65 13.33
N GLN A 130 9.50 1.65 12.59
CA GLN A 130 9.73 0.75 11.46
C GLN A 130 9.72 -0.71 11.88
N ILE A 131 10.42 -1.06 12.98
CA ILE A 131 10.45 -2.42 13.53
C ILE A 131 9.05 -2.85 13.96
N ALA A 132 8.28 -1.97 14.63
CA ALA A 132 6.92 -2.28 15.06
C ALA A 132 6.01 -2.58 13.86
N VAL A 133 6.02 -1.74 12.82
CA VAL A 133 5.23 -1.96 11.60
C VAL A 133 5.67 -3.23 10.87
N ALA A 134 6.98 -3.48 10.76
CA ALA A 134 7.50 -4.69 10.15
C ALA A 134 7.06 -5.95 10.91
N ALA A 135 7.11 -5.93 12.25
CA ALA A 135 6.67 -7.03 13.09
C ALA A 135 5.16 -7.30 12.91
N ILE A 136 4.33 -6.26 12.91
CA ILE A 136 2.88 -6.38 12.66
C ILE A 136 2.62 -7.00 11.27
N ALA A 137 3.31 -6.53 10.24
CA ALA A 137 3.17 -7.06 8.89
C ALA A 137 3.54 -8.55 8.82
N VAL A 138 4.70 -8.92 9.36
CA VAL A 138 5.17 -10.32 9.40
C VAL A 138 4.18 -11.22 10.16
N LEU A 139 3.72 -10.79 11.34
CA LEU A 139 2.72 -11.53 12.12
C LEU A 139 1.41 -11.70 11.33
N GLY A 140 0.96 -10.65 10.64
CA GLY A 140 -0.22 -10.70 9.76
C GLY A 140 -0.07 -11.71 8.63
N PHE A 141 1.07 -11.71 7.93
CA PHE A 141 1.36 -12.67 6.86
C PHE A 141 1.43 -14.11 7.39
N VAL A 142 2.09 -14.33 8.54
CA VAL A 142 2.20 -15.66 9.15
C VAL A 142 0.83 -16.19 9.60
N ALA A 143 0.01 -15.35 10.22
CA ALA A 143 -1.35 -15.72 10.62
C ALA A 143 -2.22 -16.08 9.41
N ASN A 144 -2.16 -15.27 8.35
CA ASN A 144 -2.89 -15.52 7.09
C ASN A 144 -2.45 -16.84 6.43
N ALA A 145 -1.14 -17.14 6.41
CA ALA A 145 -0.62 -18.38 5.86
C ALA A 145 -1.03 -19.63 6.66
N ARG A 146 -1.17 -19.50 7.98
CA ARG A 146 -1.62 -20.60 8.86
C ARG A 146 -3.12 -20.89 8.73
N GLY A 147 -3.95 -19.84 8.62
CA GLY A 147 -5.40 -19.98 8.43
C GLY A 147 -5.78 -20.70 7.13
N ALA A 148 -5.01 -20.52 6.06
CA ALA A 148 -5.23 -21.19 4.78
C ALA A 148 -4.95 -22.70 4.80
N LYS A 149 -4.11 -23.19 5.73
CA LYS A 149 -3.75 -24.62 5.87
C LYS A 149 -4.70 -25.42 6.76
N ALA A 150 -5.56 -24.77 7.53
CA ALA A 150 -6.38 -25.38 8.57
C ALA A 150 -7.75 -25.90 8.10
N MET A 151 -8.02 -25.97 6.79
CA MET A 151 -9.28 -26.50 6.25
C MET A 151 -9.12 -28.00 5.98
N PRO A 152 -9.64 -28.91 6.83
CA PRO A 152 -9.53 -30.34 6.62
C PRO A 152 -10.46 -30.71 5.46
N SER A 153 -9.95 -31.50 4.52
CA SER A 153 -10.68 -32.11 3.42
C SER A 153 -11.80 -33.01 3.95
N ALA A 154 -12.97 -32.42 4.20
CA ALA A 154 -14.20 -33.14 4.55
C ALA A 154 -14.84 -33.74 3.30
N HIS A 155 -14.21 -34.76 2.71
CA HIS A 155 -14.90 -35.67 1.79
C HIS A 155 -14.22 -37.03 1.68
N GLU A 156 -14.45 -37.88 2.67
CA GLU A 156 -14.60 -39.31 2.43
C GLU A 156 -15.96 -39.72 3.00
N ARG A 157 -17.00 -39.67 2.16
CA ARG A 157 -18.16 -40.54 2.38
C ARG A 157 -17.82 -41.87 1.67
N PRO A 158 -17.72 -43.00 2.38
CA PRO A 158 -17.61 -44.28 1.71
C PRO A 158 -18.95 -44.54 1.02
N ARG A 159 -18.89 -44.63 -0.31
CA ARG A 159 -19.93 -45.31 -1.07
C ARG A 159 -19.84 -46.80 -0.74
N GLY A 160 -20.78 -47.28 0.05
CA GLY A 160 -21.11 -48.68 0.26
C GLY A 160 -22.50 -48.71 0.90
N ASN A 161 -23.42 -49.59 0.56
CA ASN A 161 -23.43 -50.73 -0.35
C ASN A 161 -24.92 -51.09 -0.54
N ALA A 162 -25.26 -51.67 -1.70
CA ALA A 162 -26.53 -52.34 -2.05
C ALA A 162 -27.81 -51.47 -2.17
#